data_AF-A0A529G6N2-F1
#
_entry.id   AF-A0A529G6N2-F1
#
_cell.length_a   1.000
_cell.length_b   1.000
_cell.length_c   1.000
_cell.angle_alpha   90.00
_cell.angle_beta   90.00
_cell.angle_gamma   90.00
#
_symmetry.space_group_name_H-M   'P 1'
#
loop_
_entity.id
_entity.type
_entity.pdbx_description
1 polymer ?
#
loop_
_entity_poly.entity_id
_entity_poly.type
_entity_poly.pdbx_seq_one_letter_code
_entity_poly.pdbx_strand_id
1 'polypeptide(L)' 'FPGGFGTMDEFFETLTLIQTGRMERVPVILFGKAFWQRAIDLDFLAEQGTITPGDQDIIDFVDTADEAWDIISRFYKL' A
#
# COMPACT_ATOMS: atom_id res chain seq x y z
N PHE A 1 -9.57 -1.55 3.63
CA PHE A 1 -10.46 -0.95 4.66
C PHE A 1 -9.65 -0.72 5.92
N PRO A 2 -10.07 0.12 6.87
CA PRO A 2 -9.44 0.21 8.18
C PRO A 2 -9.37 -1.17 8.85
N GLY A 3 -8.23 -1.49 9.46
CA GLY A 3 -7.95 -2.80 10.03
C GLY A 3 -7.13 -2.73 11.31
N GLY A 4 -7.04 -3.86 12.01
CA GLY A 4 -6.23 -4.02 13.22
C GLY A 4 -4.90 -4.71 12.95
N PHE A 5 -4.32 -5.33 13.97
CA PHE A 5 -3.01 -5.99 13.86
C PHE A 5 -2.93 -7.07 12.77
N GLY A 6 -3.96 -7.90 12.60
CA GLY A 6 -3.94 -8.92 11.55
C GLY A 6 -3.89 -8.32 10.14
N THR A 7 -4.64 -7.23 9.89
CA THR A 7 -4.58 -6.51 8.61
C THR A 7 -3.22 -5.85 8.39
N MET A 8 -2.60 -5.33 9.46
CA MET A 8 -1.27 -4.75 9.37
C MET A 8 -0.21 -5.81 9.10
N ASP A 9 -0.32 -7.00 9.70
CA ASP A 9 0.58 -8.14 9.46
C ASP A 9 0.56 -8.55 7.98
N GLU A 10 -0.62 -8.83 7.42
CA GLU A 10 -0.80 -9.16 6.01
C GLU A 10 -0.30 -8.04 5.08
N PHE A 11 -0.55 -6.79 5.44
CA PHE A 11 -0.11 -5.61 4.69
C PHE A 11 1.42 -5.53 4.62
N PHE A 12 2.11 -5.59 5.77
CA PHE A 12 3.58 -5.51 5.80
C PHE A 12 4.25 -6.75 5.20
N GLU A 13 3.66 -7.94 5.35
CA GLU A 13 4.14 -9.15 4.67
C GLU A 13 4.08 -8.97 3.15
N THR A 14 2.95 -8.50 2.63
CA THR A 14 2.78 -8.25 1.18
C THR A 14 3.82 -7.26 0.66
N LEU A 15 4.04 -6.14 1.36
CA LEU A 15 5.06 -5.16 0.97
C LEU A 15 6.47 -5.76 0.99
N THR A 16 6.80 -6.54 2.01
CA THR A 16 8.10 -7.20 2.14
C THR A 16 8.34 -8.18 0.99
N LEU A 17 7.31 -8.94 0.60
CA LEU A 17 7.40 -9.88 -0.53
C LEU A 17 7.62 -9.17 -1.87
N ILE A 18 6.93 -8.04 -2.11
CA ILE A 18 7.13 -7.21 -3.31
C ILE A 18 8.54 -6.60 -3.30
N GLN A 19 8.94 -5.97 -2.20
CA GLN A 19 10.23 -5.31 -2.05
C GLN A 19 11.41 -6.27 -2.28
N THR A 20 11.31 -7.49 -1.75
CA THR A 20 12.37 -8.51 -1.88
C THR A 20 12.31 -9.27 -3.21
N GLY A 21 11.37 -8.93 -4.11
CA GLY A 21 11.17 -9.60 -5.39
C GLY A 21 10.69 -11.04 -5.27
N ARG A 22 10.14 -11.42 -4.12
CA ARG A 22 9.56 -12.75 -3.85
C ARG A 22 8.14 -12.88 -4.41
N MET A 23 7.50 -11.75 -4.72
CA MET A 23 6.18 -11.65 -5.34
C MET A 23 6.23 -10.62 -6.47
N GLU A 24 5.48 -10.85 -7.55
CA GLU A 24 5.30 -9.83 -8.60
C GLU A 24 4.56 -8.61 -8.06
N ARG A 25 4.83 -7.43 -8.63
CA ARG A 25 4.13 -6.22 -8.24
C ARG A 25 2.64 -6.35 -8.59
N VAL A 26 1.79 -6.04 -7.62
CA VAL A 26 0.33 -5.93 -7.78
C VAL A 26 -0.13 -4.60 -7.18
N PRO A 27 -1.31 -4.07 -7.55
CA PRO A 27 -1.87 -2.90 -6.89
C PRO A 27 -2.10 -3.17 -5.39
N VAL A 28 -1.48 -2.39 -4.52
CA VAL A 28 -1.73 -2.44 -3.07
C VAL A 28 -2.61 -1.25 -2.71
N ILE A 29 -3.88 -1.51 -2.38
CA ILE A 29 -4.90 -0.47 -2.23
C ILE A 29 -5.44 -0.43 -0.80
N LEU A 30 -5.30 0.72 -0.14
CA LEU A 30 -5.77 0.95 1.22
C LEU A 30 -7.02 1.85 1.25
N PHE A 31 -8.18 1.24 1.51
CA PHE A 31 -9.43 1.99 1.72
C PHE A 31 -9.48 2.69 3.07
N GLY A 32 -9.89 3.96 3.05
CA GLY A 32 -10.06 4.84 4.21
C GLY A 32 -8.81 5.70 4.42
N LYS A 33 -8.58 6.70 3.55
CA LYS A 33 -7.35 7.50 3.52
C LYS A 33 -7.01 8.08 4.89
N ALA A 34 -8.00 8.71 5.54
CA ALA A 34 -7.82 9.36 6.83
C ALA A 34 -7.42 8.41 7.97
N PHE A 35 -7.82 7.14 7.91
CA PHE A 35 -7.41 6.15 8.89
C PHE A 35 -5.93 5.79 8.67
N TRP A 36 -5.56 5.43 7.44
CA TRP A 36 -4.23 4.90 7.15
C TRP A 36 -3.14 5.95 7.23
N GLN A 37 -3.39 7.18 6.78
CA GLN A 37 -2.46 8.31 6.93
C GLN A 37 -2.14 8.63 8.40
N ARG A 38 -3.04 8.28 9.32
CA ARG A 38 -2.80 8.41 10.76
C ARG A 38 -2.18 7.17 11.39
N ALA A 39 -2.48 5.99 10.84
CA ALA A 39 -2.00 4.72 11.38
C ALA A 39 -0.52 4.49 11.05
N ILE A 40 -0.09 4.84 9.83
CA ILE A 40 1.26 4.60 9.33
C ILE A 40 1.68 5.79 8.46
N ASP A 41 2.82 6.38 8.78
CA ASP A 41 3.46 7.44 7.98
C ASP A 41 4.59 6.81 7.15
N LEU A 42 4.29 6.45 5.91
CA LEU A 42 5.24 5.76 5.01
C LEU A 42 6.38 6.67 4.57
N ASP A 43 6.11 7.96 4.39
CA ASP A 43 7.14 8.93 4.00
C ASP A 43 8.16 9.07 5.12
N PHE A 44 7.69 9.15 6.38
CA PHE A 44 8.59 9.13 7.53
C PHE A 44 9.43 7.85 7.60
N LEU A 45 8.85 6.67 7.33
CA LEU A 45 9.61 5.41 7.31
C LEU A 45 10.70 5.40 6.23
N ALA A 46 10.41 5.96 5.05
CA ALA A 46 11.38 6.11 3.97
C ALA A 46 12.48 7.12 4.33
N GLU A 47 12.13 8.25 4.95
CA GLU A 47 13.07 9.25 5.45
C GLU A 47 14.02 8.69 6.51
N GLN A 48 13.52 7.81 7.39
CA GLN A 48 14.35 7.11 8.38
C GLN A 48 15.19 5.96 7.77
N GLY A 49 15.04 5.68 6.47
CA GLY A 49 15.75 4.61 5.78
C GLY A 49 15.33 3.20 6.22
N THR A 50 14.13 3.05 6.77
CA THR A 50 13.59 1.75 7.21
C THR A 50 12.86 1.00 6.09
N ILE A 51 12.46 1.71 5.03
CA ILE A 51 11.98 1.16 3.75
C ILE A 51 12.78 1.78 2.59
N THR A 52 12.76 1.17 1.40
CA THR A 52 13.50 1.71 0.25
C THR A 52 12.82 2.99 -0.25
N PRO A 53 13.56 4.06 -0.58
CA PRO A 53 12.97 5.25 -1.20
C PRO A 53 12.20 4.88 -2.49
N GLY A 54 10.93 5.26 -2.55
CA GLY A 54 10.01 4.90 -3.64
C GLY A 54 9.11 3.70 -3.32
N ASP A 55 9.35 2.95 -2.24
CA ASP A 55 8.45 1.87 -1.82
C ASP A 55 7.08 2.41 -1.36
N GLN A 56 7.01 3.66 -0.89
CA GLN A 56 5.73 4.31 -0.57
C GLN A 56 4.81 4.42 -1.80
N ASP A 57 5.37 4.46 -3.02
CA ASP A 57 4.63 4.55 -4.29
C ASP A 57 4.05 3.19 -4.72
N ILE A 58 4.28 2.12 -3.94
CA ILE A 58 3.62 0.83 -4.13
C ILE A 58 2.15 0.89 -3.70
N ILE A 59 1.79 1.86 -2.84
CA ILE A 59 0.53 1.88 -2.10
C ILE A 59 -0.34 3.04 -2.59
N ASP A 60 -1.57 2.72 -2.97
CA ASP A 60 -2.59 3.71 -3.31
C ASP A 60 -3.63 3.81 -2.20
N PHE A 61 -3.88 5.02 -1.71
CA PHE A 61 -4.95 5.27 -0.75
C PHE A 61 -6.22 5.71 -1.46
N VAL A 62 -7.36 5.10 -1.11
CA VAL A 62 -8.67 5.36 -1.75
C VAL A 62 -9.77 5.50 -0.70
N ASP A 63 -10.85 6.19 -1.03
CA ASP A 63 -12.06 6.25 -0.20
C ASP A 63 -13.27 5.58 -0.87
N THR A 64 -13.20 5.35 -2.19
CA THR A 64 -14.30 4.78 -2.98
C THR A 64 -13.88 3.55 -3.78
N ALA A 65 -14.85 2.70 -4.09
CA ALA A 65 -14.63 1.54 -4.94
C ALA A 65 -14.26 1.93 -6.38
N ASP A 66 -14.81 3.04 -6.88
CA ASP A 66 -14.53 3.55 -8.22
C ASP A 66 -13.06 4.00 -8.35
N GLU A 67 -12.52 4.72 -7.36
CA GLU A 67 -11.08 5.06 -7.32
C GLU A 67 -10.20 3.80 -7.34
N ALA A 68 -10.55 2.79 -6.56
CA ALA A 68 -9.81 1.53 -6.53
C ALA A 68 -9.86 0.81 -7.89
N TRP A 69 -11.03 0.79 -8.52
CA TRP A 69 -11.21 0.19 -9.84
C TRP A 69 -10.39 0.90 -10.91
N ASP A 70 -10.32 2.23 -10.88
CA ASP A 70 -9.50 3.02 -11.81
C ASP A 70 -8.01 2.68 -11.71
N ILE A 71 -7.50 2.48 -10.49
CA ILE A 71 -6.12 2.07 -10.24
C ILE A 71 -5.86 0.67 -10.80
N ILE A 72 -6.72 -0.29 -10.48
CA ILE A 72 -6.61 -1.68 -10.96
C ILE A 72 -6.66 -1.72 -12.50
N SER A 73 -7.62 -1.01 -13.10
CA SER A 73 -7.81 -0.95 -14.54
C SER A 73 -6.59 -0.36 -15.23
N ARG A 74 -6.04 0.74 -14.69
CA ARG A 74 -4.82 1.36 -15.23
C ARG A 74 -3.60 0.45 -15.11
N PHE A 75 -3.44 -0.23 -13.98
CA PHE A 75 -2.32 -1.14 -13.73
C PHE A 75 -2.31 -2.30 -14.73
N TYR A 76 -3.47 -2.92 -14.95
CA TYR A 76 -3.62 -4.07 -15.85
C TYR A 76 -3.94 -3.69 -17.30
N LYS A 77 -4.11 -2.40 -17.60
CA LYS A 77 -4.49 -1.87 -18.93
C LYS A 77 -5.79 -2.49 -19.46
N LEU A 78 -6.79 -2.55 -18.59
CA LEU A 78 -8.15 -3.03 -18.89
C LEU A 78 -9.00 -1.99 -19.61
#